data_AF-A0A1E8CTA0-F1
#
_entry.id   AF-A0A1E8CTA0-F1
#
_cell.length_a   1.000
_cell.length_b   1.000
_cell.length_c   1.000
_cell.angle_alpha   90.00
_cell.angle_beta   90.00
_cell.angle_gamma   90.00
#
_symmetry.space_group_name_H-M   'P 1'
#
loop_
_entity.id
_entity.type
_entity.pdbx_description
1 polymer ?
#
loop_
_entity_poly.entity_id
_entity_poly.type
_entity_poly.pdbx_seq_one_letter_code
_entity_poly.pdbx_strand_id
1 'polypeptide(L)'
;MVRGGGLVTSGTDSPIDHLAISTHMNLRAMVLYGLTAQEALVTATSNSGAFLGEKLGRIAPGWFADLSIVDGNPLTNIEDAANVSSVVTSGRHLTVDQLLAPYAGPTETTVAGSSTSGRSSGQPRRNRVLAPVPTHPSAKAFWWNDAEVLESAKESCCQTH
;
A
#
# COMPACT_ATOMS: atom_id res chain seq x y z
N MET A 1 -8.38 23.15 6.81
CA MET A 1 -9.29 22.50 5.84
C MET A 1 -10.37 21.68 6.53
N VAL A 2 -10.02 20.60 7.25
CA VAL A 2 -11.00 19.75 7.97
C VAL A 2 -11.89 20.57 8.93
N ARG A 3 -11.30 21.41 9.78
CA ARG A 3 -12.04 22.29 10.72
C ARG A 3 -12.97 23.30 10.04
N GLY A 4 -12.70 23.63 8.78
CA GLY A 4 -13.53 24.52 7.97
C GLY A 4 -14.63 23.78 7.19
N GLY A 5 -14.85 22.49 7.46
CA GLY A 5 -15.85 21.67 6.77
C GLY A 5 -15.39 21.09 5.43
N GLY A 6 -14.10 21.22 5.08
CA GLY A 6 -13.56 20.63 3.86
C GLY A 6 -13.45 19.10 3.94
N LEU A 7 -13.83 18.41 2.86
CA LEU A 7 -13.54 16.99 2.68
C LEU A 7 -12.06 16.81 2.31
N VAL A 8 -11.31 16.08 3.13
CA VAL A 8 -9.88 15.81 2.91
C VAL A 8 -9.67 14.31 2.73
N THR A 9 -8.97 13.93 1.67
CA THR A 9 -8.53 12.55 1.41
C THR A 9 -7.00 12.46 1.52
N SER A 10 -6.50 11.32 2.01
CA SER A 10 -5.06 11.02 1.95
C SER A 10 -4.65 10.63 0.53
N GLY A 11 -3.49 11.12 0.08
CA GLY A 11 -2.88 10.80 -1.21
C GLY A 11 -1.39 11.14 -1.15
N THR A 12 -0.55 10.35 -1.84
CA THR A 12 0.92 10.37 -1.67
C THR A 12 1.69 10.62 -2.95
N ASP A 13 1.03 10.84 -4.09
CA ASP A 13 1.69 10.86 -5.41
C ASP A 13 2.57 9.62 -5.71
N SER A 14 2.35 8.51 -5.00
CA SER A 14 3.03 7.24 -5.30
C SER A 14 2.76 6.81 -6.77
N PRO A 15 3.78 6.32 -7.49
CA PRO A 15 5.04 5.83 -6.94
C PRO A 15 6.12 6.88 -6.67
N ILE A 16 5.95 8.18 -6.98
CA ILE A 16 6.99 9.23 -6.74
C ILE A 16 7.51 9.13 -5.30
N ASP A 17 6.59 9.02 -4.34
CA ASP A 17 6.90 8.67 -2.96
C ASP A 17 6.92 7.15 -2.73
N HIS A 18 7.56 6.74 -1.63
CA HIS A 18 7.63 5.34 -1.20
C HIS A 18 6.26 4.64 -1.16
N LEU A 19 6.14 3.54 -1.91
CA LEU A 19 4.96 2.69 -1.92
C LEU A 19 4.62 2.20 -0.51
N ALA A 20 3.34 2.28 -0.16
CA ALA A 20 2.76 1.92 1.14
C ALA A 20 3.24 2.75 2.34
N ILE A 21 4.54 3.07 2.46
CA ILE A 21 5.11 3.79 3.60
C ILE A 21 4.58 5.23 3.67
N SER A 22 4.54 5.93 2.53
CA SER A 22 4.10 7.34 2.44
C SER A 22 2.68 7.57 2.96
N THR A 23 1.78 6.59 2.81
CA THR A 23 0.41 6.70 3.32
C THR A 23 0.41 6.76 4.85
N HIS A 24 1.23 5.95 5.52
CA HIS A 24 1.35 6.00 6.98
C HIS A 24 2.03 7.29 7.45
N MET A 25 2.98 7.82 6.67
CA MET A 25 3.65 9.08 6.97
C MET A 25 2.68 10.26 6.89
N ASN A 26 1.79 10.28 5.88
CA ASN A 26 0.70 11.25 5.82
C ASN A 26 -0.19 11.21 7.08
N LEU A 27 -0.55 10.02 7.56
CA LEU A 27 -1.36 9.87 8.78
C LEU A 27 -0.64 10.47 10.00
N ARG A 28 0.64 10.16 10.17
CA ARG A 28 1.47 10.70 11.26
C ARG A 28 1.61 12.21 11.16
N ALA A 29 1.89 12.75 9.98
CA ALA A 29 2.00 14.18 9.75
C ALA A 29 0.68 14.91 10.05
N MET A 30 -0.46 14.34 9.64
CA MET A 30 -1.78 14.91 9.96
C MET A 30 -1.99 15.04 11.46
N VAL A 31 -1.65 14.01 12.23
CA VAL A 31 -1.76 14.06 13.70
C VAL A 31 -0.76 15.05 14.30
N LEU A 32 0.49 15.03 13.84
CA LEU A 32 1.53 15.98 14.27
C LEU A 32 1.10 17.44 14.09
N TYR A 33 0.40 17.75 13.00
CA TYR A 33 -0.09 19.09 12.69
C TYR A 33 -1.53 19.37 13.16
N GLY A 34 -2.07 18.56 14.08
CA GLY A 34 -3.24 18.93 14.89
C GLY A 34 -4.57 18.28 14.50
N LEU A 35 -4.57 17.26 13.64
CA LEU A 35 -5.73 16.37 13.51
C LEU A 35 -5.73 15.36 14.65
N THR A 36 -6.93 14.89 15.04
CA THR A 36 -7.01 13.70 15.88
C THR A 36 -6.63 12.46 15.07
N ALA A 37 -6.20 11.40 15.74
CA ALA A 37 -5.89 10.14 15.06
C ALA A 37 -7.12 9.58 14.31
N GLN A 38 -8.32 9.73 14.88
CA GLN A 38 -9.57 9.38 14.21
C GLN A 38 -9.76 10.19 12.91
N GLU A 39 -9.53 11.50 12.93
CA GLU A 39 -9.67 12.34 11.75
C GLU A 39 -8.67 11.97 10.66
N ALA A 40 -7.42 11.70 11.03
CA ALA A 40 -6.39 11.23 10.10
C ALA A 40 -6.84 9.91 9.44
N LEU A 41 -7.30 8.93 10.21
CA LEU A 41 -7.82 7.66 9.68
C LEU A 41 -9.03 7.86 8.77
N VAL A 42 -9.94 8.78 9.11
CA VAL A 42 -11.10 9.12 8.28
C VAL A 42 -10.67 9.63 6.90
N THR A 43 -9.58 10.39 6.80
CA THR A 43 -9.07 10.88 5.50
C THR A 43 -8.58 9.76 4.58
N ALA A 44 -8.10 8.64 5.13
CA ALA A 44 -7.58 7.51 4.37
C ALA A 44 -8.63 6.39 4.14
N THR A 45 -9.82 6.54 4.72
CA THR A 45 -10.87 5.51 4.68
C THR A 45 -12.18 6.09 4.18
N SER A 46 -13.08 6.50 5.07
CA SER A 46 -14.44 6.88 4.72
C SER A 46 -14.52 8.13 3.83
N ASN A 47 -13.58 9.07 3.94
CA ASN A 47 -13.53 10.22 3.03
C ASN A 47 -13.08 9.80 1.63
N SER A 48 -12.09 8.92 1.51
CA SER A 48 -11.64 8.38 0.21
C SER A 48 -12.76 7.59 -0.47
N GLY A 49 -13.48 6.74 0.28
CA GLY A 49 -14.64 6.03 -0.24
C GLY A 49 -15.75 6.97 -0.72
N ALA A 50 -16.04 8.02 0.06
CA ALA A 50 -17.01 9.05 -0.34
C ALA A 50 -16.55 9.84 -1.59
N PHE A 51 -15.26 10.18 -1.68
CA PHE A 51 -14.68 10.86 -2.83
C PHE A 51 -14.75 10.01 -4.10
N LEU A 52 -14.51 8.70 -3.98
CA LEU A 52 -14.62 7.75 -5.10
C LEU A 52 -16.07 7.42 -5.46
N GLY A 53 -17.04 7.73 -4.60
CA GLY A 53 -18.44 7.33 -4.79
C GLY A 53 -18.66 5.82 -4.62
N GLU A 54 -17.77 5.15 -3.89
CA GLU A 54 -17.72 3.69 -3.76
C GLU A 54 -18.06 3.23 -2.34
N LYS A 55 -18.49 1.97 -2.21
CA LYS A 55 -18.81 1.37 -0.91
C LYS A 55 -17.55 0.86 -0.18
N LEU A 56 -16.58 1.76 0.02
CA LEU A 56 -15.26 1.51 0.62
C LEU A 56 -14.98 2.39 1.85
N GLY A 57 -14.16 1.89 2.78
CA GLY A 57 -13.70 2.71 3.92
C GLY A 57 -14.71 2.87 5.05
N ARG A 58 -15.75 2.04 5.12
CA ARG A 58 -16.65 1.91 6.27
C ARG A 58 -16.95 0.45 6.56
N ILE A 59 -17.07 0.11 7.85
CA ILE A 59 -17.50 -1.20 8.31
C ILE A 59 -19.03 -1.16 8.46
N ALA A 60 -19.74 -1.59 7.43
CA ALA A 60 -21.20 -1.60 7.41
C ALA A 60 -21.77 -2.69 6.48
N PRO A 61 -22.99 -3.20 6.75
CA PRO A 61 -23.64 -4.15 5.85
C PRO A 61 -23.78 -3.62 4.42
N GLY A 62 -23.46 -4.46 3.43
CA GLY A 62 -23.54 -4.12 2.02
C GLY A 62 -22.35 -3.32 1.46
N TRP A 63 -21.28 -3.13 2.26
CA TRP A 63 -20.00 -2.57 1.85
C TRP A 63 -18.99 -3.68 1.54
N PHE A 64 -17.91 -3.34 0.83
CA PHE A 64 -16.85 -4.30 0.57
C PHE A 64 -16.16 -4.72 1.88
N ALA A 65 -15.85 -6.00 1.98
CA ALA A 65 -15.11 -6.56 3.11
C ALA A 65 -13.61 -6.33 2.93
N ASP A 66 -13.22 -5.05 2.99
CA ASP A 66 -11.84 -4.57 2.90
C ASP A 66 -11.42 -4.00 4.26
N LEU A 67 -10.51 -4.69 4.93
CA LEU A 67 -10.09 -4.41 6.30
C LEU A 67 -8.57 -4.51 6.43
N SER A 68 -7.97 -3.61 7.21
CA SER A 68 -6.60 -3.77 7.70
C SER A 68 -6.65 -4.13 9.18
N ILE A 69 -6.01 -5.22 9.56
CA ILE A 69 -5.89 -5.67 10.95
C ILE A 69 -4.53 -5.20 11.45
N VAL A 70 -4.54 -4.40 12.51
CA VAL A 70 -3.34 -3.81 13.11
C VAL A 70 -3.17 -4.27 14.54
N ASP A 71 -1.93 -4.46 14.95
CA ASP A 71 -1.56 -4.75 16.32
C ASP A 71 -1.26 -3.43 17.04
N GLY A 72 -2.00 -3.14 18.11
CA GLY A 72 -1.96 -1.85 18.80
C GLY A 72 -3.28 -1.09 18.67
N ASN A 73 -3.27 0.21 18.97
CA ASN A 73 -4.45 1.07 18.91
C ASN A 73 -4.15 2.39 18.17
N PRO A 74 -4.50 2.47 16.87
CA PRO A 74 -4.24 3.66 16.06
C PRO A 74 -5.04 4.89 16.48
N LEU A 75 -6.06 4.76 17.35
CA LEU A 75 -6.81 5.90 17.90
C LEU A 75 -6.07 6.60 19.04
N THR A 76 -5.18 5.88 19.73
CA THR A 76 -4.35 6.44 20.81
C THR A 76 -2.92 6.70 20.36
N ASN A 77 -2.37 5.86 19.48
CA ASN A 77 -1.05 6.02 18.87
C ASN A 77 -1.16 5.80 17.36
N ILE A 78 -1.14 6.89 16.58
CA ILE A 78 -1.31 6.80 15.12
C ILE A 78 -0.24 5.94 14.42
N GLU A 79 0.92 5.74 15.04
CA GLU A 79 1.98 4.90 14.48
C GLU A 79 1.56 3.43 14.36
N ASP A 80 0.67 2.97 15.24
CA ASP A 80 0.13 1.60 15.26
C ASP A 80 -0.65 1.29 13.96
N ALA A 81 -1.10 2.31 13.21
CA ALA A 81 -1.74 2.12 11.91
C ALA A 81 -0.83 1.42 10.88
N ALA A 82 0.50 1.50 11.06
CA ALA A 82 1.48 0.82 10.22
C ALA A 82 1.79 -0.61 10.68
N ASN A 83 1.35 -1.01 11.89
CA ASN A 83 1.62 -2.32 12.46
C ASN A 83 0.60 -3.36 11.97
N VAL A 84 0.52 -3.53 10.65
CA VAL A 84 -0.47 -4.40 9.99
C VAL A 84 -0.07 -5.86 10.12
N SER A 85 -0.86 -6.67 10.84
CA SER A 85 -0.62 -8.10 11.01
C SER A 85 -1.31 -8.96 9.94
N SER A 86 -2.42 -8.48 9.39
CA SER A 86 -3.11 -9.10 8.25
C SER A 86 -4.09 -8.15 7.59
N VAL A 87 -4.59 -8.52 6.41
CA VAL A 87 -5.63 -7.78 5.69
C VAL A 87 -6.78 -8.70 5.30
N VAL A 88 -7.97 -8.15 5.16
CA VAL A 88 -9.07 -8.78 4.43
C VAL A 88 -9.27 -7.96 3.16
N THR A 89 -9.25 -8.60 2.00
CA THR A 89 -9.57 -7.96 0.72
C THR A 89 -10.64 -8.74 -0.01
N SER A 90 -11.73 -8.08 -0.39
CA SER A 90 -12.90 -8.72 -1.01
C SER A 90 -13.38 -9.94 -0.22
N GLY A 91 -13.34 -9.88 1.12
CA GLY A 91 -13.74 -10.96 2.02
C GLY A 91 -12.73 -12.09 2.20
N ARG A 92 -11.52 -11.99 1.62
CA ARG A 92 -10.44 -12.97 1.78
C ARG A 92 -9.42 -12.47 2.80
N HIS A 93 -9.25 -13.21 3.89
CA HIS A 93 -8.20 -12.96 4.88
C HIS A 93 -6.84 -13.40 4.33
N LEU A 94 -5.85 -12.52 4.44
CA LEU A 94 -4.49 -12.70 3.96
C LEU A 94 -3.49 -12.24 5.04
N THR A 95 -2.58 -13.12 5.44
CA THR A 95 -1.46 -12.75 6.32
C THR A 95 -0.34 -12.08 5.52
N VAL A 96 0.55 -11.36 6.21
CA VAL A 96 1.74 -10.76 5.59
C VAL A 96 2.57 -11.84 4.85
N ASP A 97 2.78 -13.00 5.47
CA ASP A 97 3.50 -14.11 4.83
C ASP A 97 2.83 -14.58 3.53
N GLN A 98 1.49 -14.64 3.50
CA GLN A 98 0.76 -15.03 2.28
C GLN A 98 0.87 -13.98 1.18
N LEU A 99 0.93 -12.69 1.53
CA LEU A 99 1.14 -11.60 0.59
C LEU A 99 2.57 -11.59 0.04
N LEU A 100 3.55 -11.95 0.87
CA LEU A 100 4.96 -12.00 0.50
C LEU A 100 5.36 -13.30 -0.19
N ALA A 101 4.65 -14.41 0.05
CA ALA A 101 4.99 -15.74 -0.46
C ALA A 101 5.27 -15.78 -1.99
N PRO A 102 4.51 -15.08 -2.86
CA PRO A 102 4.81 -15.02 -4.29
C PRO A 102 6.15 -14.35 -4.63
N TYR A 103 6.75 -13.61 -3.70
CA TYR A 103 7.96 -12.81 -3.85
C TYR A 103 9.12 -13.27 -2.94
N ALA A 104 8.93 -14.34 -2.15
CA ALA A 104 9.87 -14.80 -1.12
C ALA A 104 11.02 -15.69 -1.65
N GLY A 105 10.98 -16.08 -2.93
CA GLY A 105 12.09 -16.80 -3.56
C GLY A 105 13.29 -15.87 -3.83
N PRO A 106 14.52 -16.41 -3.99
CA PRO A 106 15.55 -15.65 -4.67
C PRO A 106 14.97 -15.19 -6.01
N THR A 107 15.24 -13.94 -6.41
CA THR A 107 15.02 -13.49 -7.78
C THR A 107 15.96 -14.27 -8.71
N GLU A 108 15.77 -15.57 -8.84
CA GLU A 108 16.23 -16.30 -9.99
C GLU A 108 15.36 -15.82 -11.14
N THR A 109 15.95 -14.95 -11.95
CA THR A 109 15.54 -14.78 -13.34
C THR A 109 15.77 -16.11 -14.06
N THR A 110 14.94 -17.12 -13.77
CA THR A 110 14.86 -18.34 -14.56
C THR A 110 13.51 -18.29 -15.25
N VAL A 111 13.52 -17.78 -16.47
CA VAL A 111 12.37 -17.87 -17.39
C VAL A 111 12.27 -19.33 -17.81
N ALA A 112 11.64 -20.17 -17.00
CA ALA A 112 11.31 -21.54 -17.36
C ALA A 112 9.83 -21.76 -17.11
N GLY A 113 9.06 -21.71 -18.20
CA GLY A 113 7.64 -21.99 -18.18
C GLY A 113 7.35 -23.44 -17.84
N SER A 114 6.27 -23.66 -17.09
CA SER A 114 5.55 -24.93 -17.03
C SER A 114 4.21 -24.65 -16.33
N SER A 115 3.13 -24.37 -17.05
CA SER A 115 2.03 -25.34 -17.26
C SER A 115 1.93 -26.38 -16.14
N THR A 116 0.82 -26.51 -15.41
CA THR A 116 -0.37 -27.20 -15.93
C THR A 116 -1.59 -26.91 -15.04
N SER A 117 -2.63 -26.29 -15.60
CA SER A 117 -4.00 -26.46 -15.13
C SER A 117 -4.84 -27.06 -16.25
N GLY A 118 -5.71 -28.00 -15.88
CA GLY A 118 -6.70 -28.57 -16.78
C GLY A 118 -7.68 -27.51 -17.27
N ARG A 119 -7.58 -27.23 -18.57
CA ARG A 119 -8.61 -26.87 -19.57
C ARG A 119 -10.00 -26.41 -19.08
N SER A 120 -10.37 -25.19 -19.47
CA SER A 120 -11.51 -25.01 -20.38
C SER A 120 -11.00 -24.41 -21.71
N SER A 121 -11.55 -24.92 -22.81
CA SER A 121 -11.08 -24.74 -24.19
C SER A 121 -11.44 -23.37 -24.75
N GLY A 122 -10.47 -22.48 -24.79
CA GLY A 122 -10.48 -21.22 -25.55
C GLY A 122 -9.02 -20.79 -25.75
N GLN A 123 -8.60 -20.64 -27.01
CA GLN A 123 -7.21 -20.41 -27.38
C GLN A 123 -6.65 -19.17 -26.66
N PRO A 124 -5.58 -19.28 -25.85
CA PRO A 124 -5.15 -18.19 -24.98
C PRO A 124 -4.45 -17.11 -25.81
N ARG A 125 -4.99 -15.89 -25.81
CA ARG A 125 -4.21 -14.72 -26.22
C ARG A 125 -3.08 -14.55 -25.20
N ARG A 126 -1.86 -14.95 -25.58
CA ARG A 126 -0.67 -14.71 -24.77
C ARG A 126 -0.40 -13.21 -24.78
N ASN A 127 -0.44 -12.57 -23.62
CA ASN A 127 0.11 -11.22 -23.47
C ASN A 127 1.58 -11.26 -23.92
N ARG A 128 1.94 -10.40 -24.88
CA ARG A 128 3.32 -10.29 -25.35
C ARG A 128 4.14 -9.60 -24.26
N VAL A 129 4.89 -10.40 -23.51
CA VAL A 129 5.92 -9.88 -22.60
C VAL A 129 7.08 -9.40 -23.47
N LEU A 130 7.41 -8.11 -23.37
CA LEU A 130 8.58 -7.54 -24.04
C LEU A 130 9.87 -8.04 -23.36
N ALA A 131 10.98 -7.98 -24.08
CA ALA A 131 12.28 -8.27 -23.48
C ALA A 131 12.52 -7.32 -22.28
N PRO A 132 13.09 -7.80 -21.17
CA PRO A 132 13.46 -6.95 -20.05
C PRO A 132 14.34 -5.79 -20.51
N VAL A 133 14.09 -4.59 -19.99
CA VAL A 133 14.96 -3.43 -20.25
C VAL A 133 16.34 -3.76 -19.68
N PRO A 134 17.44 -3.50 -20.42
CA PRO A 134 18.79 -3.70 -19.91
C PRO A 134 18.97 -3.00 -18.55
N THR A 135 19.47 -3.74 -17.58
CA THR A 135 19.68 -3.21 -16.22
C THR A 135 20.76 -2.14 -16.23
N HIS A 136 20.37 -0.92 -15.83
CA HIS A 136 21.31 0.16 -15.61
C HIS A 136 22.17 -0.15 -14.37
N PRO A 137 23.45 0.27 -14.29
CA PRO A 137 24.31 0.02 -13.13
C PRO A 137 23.72 0.45 -11.77
N SER A 138 22.83 1.45 -11.75
CA SER A 138 22.10 1.90 -10.55
C SER A 138 21.06 0.87 -10.03
N ALA A 139 20.62 -0.07 -10.88
CA ALA A 139 19.63 -1.09 -10.54
C ALA A 139 20.19 -2.24 -9.68
N LYS A 140 21.49 -2.26 -9.38
CA LYS A 140 22.12 -3.32 -8.55
C LYS A 140 21.67 -3.29 -7.09
N ALA A 141 21.06 -2.20 -6.62
CA ALA A 141 20.49 -2.12 -5.29
C ALA A 141 18.98 -1.83 -5.31
N PHE A 142 18.47 -1.04 -6.27
CA PHE A 142 17.06 -0.59 -6.30
C PHE A 142 16.58 -0.29 -7.73
N TRP A 143 15.35 -0.69 -8.07
CA TRP A 143 14.85 -0.69 -9.45
C TRP A 143 14.30 0.65 -9.95
N TRP A 144 14.24 1.68 -9.09
CA TRP A 144 13.66 2.98 -9.46
C TRP A 144 14.23 4.23 -8.75
N ASN A 145 15.03 4.08 -7.68
CA ASN A 145 15.68 5.18 -6.95
C ASN A 145 17.09 4.79 -6.51
N ASP A 146 18.05 5.72 -6.47
CA ASP A 146 19.39 5.43 -5.92
C ASP A 146 19.33 5.14 -4.40
N ALA A 147 20.25 4.32 -3.91
CA ALA A 147 20.30 3.90 -2.50
C ALA A 147 20.33 5.08 -1.52
N GLU A 148 21.07 6.13 -1.87
CA GLU A 148 21.19 7.36 -1.08
C GLU A 148 19.85 8.10 -0.99
N VAL A 149 19.07 8.13 -2.07
CA VAL A 149 17.74 8.74 -2.09
C VAL A 149 16.79 8.01 -1.16
N LEU A 150 16.88 6.67 -1.10
CA LEU A 150 16.05 5.87 -0.20
C LEU A 150 16.45 6.04 1.27
N GLU A 151 17.74 6.11 1.59
CA GLU A 151 18.18 6.41 2.96
C GLU A 151 17.82 7.84 3.38
N SER A 152 18.05 8.83 2.51
CA SER A 152 17.66 10.22 2.76
C SER A 152 16.14 10.36 2.92
N ALA A 153 15.35 9.63 2.14
CA ALA A 153 13.90 9.70 2.24
C ALA A 153 13.38 9.09 3.56
N LYS A 154 14.02 8.03 4.09
CA LYS A 154 13.76 7.52 5.45
C LYS A 154 14.06 8.57 6.53
N GLU A 155 15.11 9.38 6.33
CA GLU A 155 15.48 10.45 7.27
C GLU A 155 14.58 11.68 7.15
N SER A 156 14.19 12.05 5.93
CA SER A 156 13.57 13.34 5.59
C SER A 156 12.18 13.58 6.18
N CYS A 157 11.46 12.52 6.55
CA CYS A 157 10.09 12.66 7.00
C CYS A 157 9.90 12.52 8.52
N CYS A 158 10.92 12.09 9.25
CA CYS A 158 10.83 11.90 10.71
C CYS A 158 12.12 12.21 11.50
N GLN A 159 13.15 12.85 10.92
CA GLN A 159 14.24 13.36 11.77
C GLN A 159 13.78 14.58 12.57
N THR A 160 13.59 14.32 13.87
CA THR A 160 13.44 15.25 15.00
C THR A 160 12.21 16.15 15.00
N HIS A 161 11.16 15.70 15.67
CA HIS A 161 10.49 16.39 16.78
C HIS A 161 9.75 15.40 17.67
#